data_AF-A0A3N5WM43-F1
#
_entry.id   AF-A0A3N5WM43-F1
#
_cell.length_a   1.000
_cell.length_b   1.000
_cell.length_c   1.000
_cell.angle_alpha   90.00
_cell.angle_beta   90.00
_cell.angle_gamma   90.00
#
_symmetry.space_group_name_H-M   'P 1'
#
loop_
_entity.id
_entity.type
_entity.pdbx_description
1 polymer ?
#
loop_
_entity_poly.entity_id
_entity_poly.type
_entity_poly.pdbx_seq_one_letter_code
_entity_poly.pdbx_strand_id
1 'polypeptide(L)'
;MTAPPDKLCALEHKQHGQWPCWRHGLADCAAAFTPSKWYGSVQKCPPPPRTMTTGTILDTAGTMVRETARAQSTLDSIGDAVLCIDGEGHISYLNAIAEQMTGWRLADARSRPYGEVFRVADGTTGQPHACEPLLLAIAHNKTFSLPPNSVLIRRDGVACAIEDSVAPIHEPDGSISGAVMVFRDTSAARAAKDRLSHLAQHDFLTDLPNPVLINDRITQAIARARRYDQSLAVLFMDLDHFKAINDSLGHAVGDQLLQSVALRLSTNVRASDTVSRKGGDEFVVLLAEIAHAEDAALTAQKLIAAIAMAHPVSGHELRVTASIGIGIYPLDGTDAATLIKSADQAMYRAKHSGRNHYCFAGTALNAGVEAGA
;
A
#
# COMPACT_ATOMS: atom_id res chain seq x y z
N MET A 1 -22.87 71.94 -1.23
CA MET A 1 -21.53 71.92 -1.85
C MET A 1 -21.21 70.47 -2.18
N THR A 2 -20.94 70.06 -3.42
CA THR A 2 -21.14 70.72 -4.72
C THR A 2 -21.10 69.63 -5.80
N ALA A 3 -22.00 69.70 -6.77
CA ALA A 3 -21.93 69.03 -8.07
C ALA A 3 -22.13 70.13 -9.14
N PRO A 4 -22.15 69.86 -10.47
CA PRO A 4 -21.54 68.82 -11.31
C PRO A 4 -20.65 69.58 -12.36
N PRO A 5 -20.76 69.49 -13.71
CA PRO A 5 -21.07 68.40 -14.68
C PRO A 5 -19.95 68.20 -15.76
N ASP A 6 -19.99 67.19 -16.64
CA ASP A 6 -20.42 67.26 -18.08
C ASP A 6 -19.99 65.96 -18.84
N LYS A 7 -20.46 65.54 -20.04
CA LYS A 7 -21.69 65.84 -20.83
C LYS A 7 -21.92 64.78 -21.96
N LEU A 8 -23.17 64.28 -22.06
CA LEU A 8 -24.01 64.02 -23.26
C LEU A 8 -23.56 63.26 -24.54
N CYS A 9 -24.46 62.33 -24.95
CA CYS A 9 -24.79 61.82 -26.31
C CYS A 9 -23.74 61.04 -27.13
N ALA A 10 -24.06 60.16 -28.09
CA ALA A 10 -25.24 59.34 -28.48
C ALA A 10 -24.95 58.68 -29.86
N LEU A 11 -25.72 57.62 -30.22
CA LEU A 11 -25.81 56.88 -31.51
C LEU A 11 -24.70 55.86 -31.82
N GLU A 12 -24.92 54.74 -32.51
CA GLU A 12 -26.02 53.73 -32.53
C GLU A 12 -25.40 52.41 -33.09
N HIS A 13 -26.20 51.57 -33.73
CA HIS A 13 -25.92 50.35 -34.50
C HIS A 13 -25.63 49.04 -33.73
N LYS A 14 -26.75 48.39 -33.37
CA LYS A 14 -27.20 47.05 -33.83
C LYS A 14 -26.21 46.24 -34.70
N GLN A 15 -26.17 44.90 -34.67
CA GLN A 15 -27.34 44.00 -34.59
C GLN A 15 -27.00 42.54 -34.14
N HIS A 16 -28.01 41.83 -33.62
CA HIS A 16 -27.96 40.44 -33.14
C HIS A 16 -28.07 39.36 -34.25
N GLY A 17 -27.79 38.09 -33.88
CA GLY A 17 -28.07 36.90 -34.70
C GLY A 17 -28.27 35.58 -33.92
N GLN A 18 -28.95 35.60 -32.77
CA GLN A 18 -29.39 34.36 -32.09
C GLN A 18 -30.68 33.81 -32.73
N TRP A 19 -30.76 32.48 -32.87
CA TRP A 19 -31.92 31.77 -33.43
C TRP A 19 -32.82 31.21 -32.32
N PRO A 20 -34.15 31.40 -32.41
CA PRO A 20 -35.12 30.61 -31.64
C PRO A 20 -36.08 29.77 -32.50
N CYS A 21 -36.50 28.67 -31.88
CA CYS A 21 -37.64 27.78 -32.09
C CYS A 21 -38.76 28.18 -33.06
N TRP A 22 -39.30 27.19 -33.78
CA TRP A 22 -40.63 27.26 -34.42
C TRP A 22 -41.55 26.10 -33.97
N ARG A 23 -42.83 26.42 -33.71
CA ARG A 23 -43.91 25.49 -33.33
C ARG A 23 -45.21 26.01 -33.96
N HIS A 24 -45.79 25.26 -34.91
CA HIS A 24 -47.12 25.51 -35.55
C HIS A 24 -47.25 26.85 -36.31
N GLY A 25 -48.10 27.05 -37.33
CA GLY A 25 -48.94 26.11 -38.09
C GLY A 25 -49.96 26.89 -38.97
N LEU A 26 -50.34 26.31 -40.12
CA LEU A 26 -51.49 26.65 -40.99
C LEU A 26 -51.55 27.97 -41.80
N ALA A 27 -51.98 27.77 -43.06
CA ALA A 27 -52.85 28.59 -43.92
C ALA A 27 -52.30 29.74 -44.80
N ASP A 28 -52.55 29.56 -46.11
CA ASP A 28 -53.03 30.51 -47.13
C ASP A 28 -52.31 31.83 -47.43
N CYS A 29 -51.77 31.91 -48.66
CA CYS A 29 -52.28 32.86 -49.68
C CYS A 29 -51.91 32.41 -51.10
N ALA A 30 -52.82 32.62 -52.05
CA ALA A 30 -52.70 32.16 -53.43
C ALA A 30 -52.49 33.31 -54.44
N ALA A 31 -51.97 32.92 -55.61
CA ALA A 31 -52.11 33.57 -56.93
C ALA A 31 -51.55 34.98 -57.20
N ALA A 32 -50.66 35.07 -58.21
CA ALA A 32 -50.71 36.13 -59.24
C ALA A 32 -49.89 35.77 -60.51
N PHE A 33 -50.62 35.35 -61.55
CA PHE A 33 -50.42 35.47 -63.00
C PHE A 33 -49.06 35.70 -63.71
N THR A 34 -48.95 34.94 -64.82
CA THR A 34 -48.03 34.93 -65.98
C THR A 34 -48.32 36.04 -67.04
N PRO A 35 -47.73 36.04 -68.26
CA PRO A 35 -46.30 36.06 -68.64
C PRO A 35 -45.99 37.16 -69.71
N SER A 36 -44.70 37.40 -70.02
CA SER A 36 -44.11 37.66 -71.36
C SER A 36 -43.01 38.75 -71.41
N LYS A 37 -41.78 38.35 -71.76
CA LYS A 37 -41.12 38.60 -73.07
C LYS A 37 -39.70 38.05 -73.07
N TRP A 38 -39.32 37.43 -74.19
CA TRP A 38 -38.03 36.77 -74.40
C TRP A 38 -36.96 37.76 -74.90
N TYR A 39 -35.70 37.57 -74.50
CA TYR A 39 -34.60 37.10 -75.38
C TYR A 39 -33.28 36.99 -74.58
N GLY A 40 -32.52 35.88 -74.71
CA GLY A 40 -31.18 35.81 -74.10
C GLY A 40 -30.55 34.43 -73.89
N SER A 41 -30.02 33.82 -74.95
CA SER A 41 -29.01 32.73 -74.94
C SER A 41 -29.33 31.36 -74.31
N VAL A 42 -28.91 30.30 -75.01
CA VAL A 42 -29.11 28.89 -74.66
C VAL A 42 -27.87 28.32 -73.95
N GLN A 43 -28.05 27.66 -72.81
CA GLN A 43 -27.09 26.68 -72.29
C GLN A 43 -27.77 25.33 -72.06
N LYS A 44 -27.12 24.25 -72.48
CA LYS A 44 -27.63 22.87 -72.40
C LYS A 44 -27.42 22.32 -70.98
N CYS A 45 -28.48 21.84 -70.34
CA CYS A 45 -28.35 21.03 -69.13
C CYS A 45 -27.86 19.61 -69.46
N PRO A 46 -26.92 19.04 -68.67
CA PRO A 46 -26.56 17.62 -68.75
C PRO A 46 -27.64 16.70 -68.12
N PRO A 47 -27.63 15.39 -68.42
CA PRO A 47 -28.63 14.43 -67.93
C PRO A 47 -28.50 14.13 -66.42
N PRO A 48 -29.55 13.57 -65.78
CA PRO A 48 -29.53 13.29 -64.34
C PRO A 48 -28.49 12.21 -63.98
N PRO A 49 -27.75 12.36 -62.87
CA PRO A 49 -26.86 11.31 -62.37
C PRO A 49 -27.66 10.09 -61.90
N ARG A 50 -27.11 8.91 -62.17
CA ARG A 50 -27.71 7.60 -61.85
C ARG A 50 -27.79 7.39 -60.33
N THR A 51 -28.76 6.55 -59.94
CA THR A 51 -28.97 5.97 -58.60
C THR A 51 -27.69 5.75 -57.78
N MET A 52 -27.56 6.47 -56.65
CA MET A 52 -26.60 6.13 -55.60
C MET A 52 -27.14 4.97 -54.75
N THR A 53 -26.64 3.75 -54.96
CA THR A 53 -26.97 2.63 -54.06
C THR A 53 -25.91 1.52 -54.13
N THR A 54 -24.84 1.63 -53.34
CA THR A 54 -24.00 0.51 -52.80
C THR A 54 -22.72 1.01 -52.10
N GLY A 55 -22.06 2.06 -52.60
CA GLY A 55 -20.72 2.45 -52.12
C GLY A 55 -20.65 2.93 -50.66
N THR A 56 -21.61 3.74 -50.21
CA THR A 56 -21.53 4.43 -48.90
C THR A 56 -21.67 3.52 -47.68
N ILE A 57 -22.28 2.34 -47.85
CA ILE A 57 -22.51 1.37 -46.76
C ILE A 57 -21.21 0.61 -46.42
N LEU A 58 -20.40 0.30 -47.44
CA LEU A 58 -19.10 -0.35 -47.24
C LEU A 58 -18.09 0.57 -46.54
N ASP A 59 -18.14 1.88 -46.84
CA ASP A 59 -17.22 2.86 -46.25
C ASP A 59 -17.57 3.19 -44.79
N THR A 60 -18.87 3.22 -44.44
CA THR A 60 -19.35 3.36 -43.05
C THR A 60 -19.09 2.09 -42.23
N ALA A 61 -19.27 0.89 -42.79
CA ALA A 61 -18.87 -0.34 -42.13
C ALA A 61 -17.34 -0.40 -41.92
N GLY A 62 -16.55 0.03 -42.91
CA GLY A 62 -15.09 0.07 -42.83
C GLY A 62 -14.54 1.08 -41.82
N THR A 63 -15.22 2.22 -41.61
CA THR A 63 -14.88 3.19 -40.55
C THR A 63 -15.28 2.68 -39.17
N MET A 64 -16.50 2.15 -39.02
CA MET A 64 -16.96 1.57 -37.74
C MET A 64 -16.04 0.44 -37.26
N VAL A 65 -15.67 -0.49 -38.14
CA VAL A 65 -14.70 -1.58 -37.82
C VAL A 65 -13.34 -1.02 -37.40
N ARG A 66 -12.87 0.10 -37.98
CA ARG A 66 -11.61 0.75 -37.57
C ARG A 66 -11.71 1.45 -36.22
N GLU A 67 -12.84 2.07 -35.90
CA GLU A 67 -13.05 2.70 -34.59
C GLU A 67 -13.17 1.66 -33.48
N THR A 68 -13.93 0.57 -33.69
CA THR A 68 -13.98 -0.56 -32.75
C THR A 68 -12.60 -1.19 -32.55
N ALA A 69 -11.85 -1.44 -33.63
CA ALA A 69 -10.49 -1.98 -33.53
C ALA A 69 -9.52 -1.05 -32.80
N ARG A 70 -9.68 0.28 -32.92
CA ARG A 70 -8.85 1.27 -32.23
C ARG A 70 -9.18 1.37 -30.75
N ALA A 71 -10.46 1.33 -30.37
CA ALA A 71 -10.89 1.26 -28.97
C ALA A 71 -10.36 -0.02 -28.30
N GLN A 72 -10.58 -1.17 -28.94
CA GLN A 72 -10.05 -2.48 -28.54
C GLN A 72 -8.53 -2.44 -28.33
N SER A 73 -7.76 -2.02 -29.34
CA SER A 73 -6.29 -1.95 -29.26
C SER A 73 -5.78 -0.95 -28.20
N THR A 74 -6.59 0.02 -27.78
CA THR A 74 -6.24 0.93 -26.67
C THR A 74 -6.39 0.20 -25.33
N LEU A 75 -7.50 -0.50 -25.12
CA LEU A 75 -7.76 -1.29 -23.89
C LEU A 75 -6.80 -2.49 -23.73
N ASP A 76 -6.40 -3.10 -24.84
CA ASP A 76 -5.42 -4.20 -24.86
C ASP A 76 -3.97 -3.70 -24.66
N SER A 77 -3.72 -2.39 -24.75
CA SER A 77 -2.42 -1.76 -24.44
C SER A 77 -2.32 -1.22 -23.02
N ILE A 78 -3.39 -1.29 -22.22
CA ILE A 78 -3.39 -0.91 -20.80
C ILE A 78 -2.74 -2.02 -19.99
N GLY A 79 -1.78 -1.66 -19.12
CA GLY A 79 -1.07 -2.62 -18.25
C GLY A 79 -1.90 -3.14 -17.06
N ASP A 80 -3.01 -2.46 -16.74
CA ASP A 80 -4.00 -2.90 -15.78
C ASP A 80 -5.05 -3.83 -16.44
N ALA A 81 -5.69 -4.68 -15.65
CA ALA A 81 -6.79 -5.50 -16.11
C ALA A 81 -8.07 -4.67 -16.30
N VAL A 82 -8.75 -4.89 -17.43
CA VAL A 82 -10.04 -4.26 -17.75
C VAL A 82 -11.09 -5.34 -17.95
N LEU A 83 -12.20 -5.22 -17.22
CA LEU A 83 -13.39 -6.07 -17.30
C LEU A 83 -14.60 -5.18 -17.50
N CYS A 84 -15.47 -5.52 -18.45
CA CYS A 84 -16.77 -4.86 -18.60
C CYS A 84 -17.92 -5.86 -18.47
N ILE A 85 -19.04 -5.39 -17.93
CA ILE A 85 -20.32 -6.07 -17.94
C ILE A 85 -21.32 -5.30 -18.80
N ASP A 86 -22.35 -6.00 -19.27
CA ASP A 86 -23.57 -5.40 -19.79
C ASP A 86 -24.54 -4.98 -18.67
N GLY A 87 -25.65 -4.33 -19.04
CA GLY A 87 -26.72 -3.92 -18.14
C GLY A 87 -27.44 -5.07 -17.40
N GLU A 88 -27.24 -6.33 -17.81
CA GLU A 88 -27.80 -7.52 -17.15
C GLU A 88 -26.83 -8.18 -16.16
N GLY A 89 -25.58 -7.69 -16.08
CA GLY A 89 -24.56 -8.22 -15.16
C GLY A 89 -23.68 -9.32 -15.75
N HIS A 90 -23.74 -9.55 -17.07
CA HIS A 90 -22.90 -10.55 -17.74
C HIS A 90 -21.62 -9.96 -18.30
N ILE A 91 -20.54 -10.74 -18.35
CA ILE A 91 -19.26 -10.31 -18.94
C ILE A 91 -19.45 -10.00 -20.42
N SER A 92 -19.22 -8.73 -20.79
CA SER A 92 -19.19 -8.26 -22.17
C SER A 92 -17.76 -8.19 -22.72
N TYR A 93 -16.77 -7.95 -21.85
CA TYR A 93 -15.36 -7.72 -22.22
C TYR A 93 -14.36 -8.15 -21.12
N LEU A 94 -13.18 -8.61 -21.55
CA LEU A 94 -11.95 -8.78 -20.77
C LEU A 94 -10.76 -8.41 -21.68
N ASN A 95 -9.79 -7.63 -21.19
CA ASN A 95 -8.48 -7.50 -21.86
C ASN A 95 -7.55 -8.66 -21.47
N ALA A 96 -6.42 -8.80 -22.16
CA ALA A 96 -5.46 -9.89 -21.93
C ALA A 96 -4.93 -9.97 -20.48
N ILE A 97 -4.81 -8.83 -19.78
CA ILE A 97 -4.38 -8.80 -18.37
C ILE A 97 -5.51 -9.32 -17.45
N ALA A 98 -6.76 -8.95 -17.72
CA ALA A 98 -7.92 -9.48 -17.00
C ALA A 98 -8.08 -10.99 -17.21
N GLU A 99 -7.83 -11.50 -18.41
CA GLU A 99 -7.82 -12.95 -18.67
C GLU A 99 -6.78 -13.69 -17.81
N GLN A 100 -5.56 -13.14 -17.71
CA GLN A 100 -4.47 -13.71 -16.92
C GLN A 100 -4.76 -13.68 -15.41
N MET A 101 -5.29 -12.57 -14.89
CA MET A 101 -5.59 -12.38 -13.47
C MET A 101 -6.79 -13.21 -13.02
N THR A 102 -7.87 -13.27 -13.81
CA THR A 102 -9.06 -14.08 -13.49
C THR A 102 -8.87 -15.57 -13.79
N GLY A 103 -7.98 -15.93 -14.72
CA GLY A 103 -7.82 -17.31 -15.21
C GLY A 103 -8.94 -17.74 -16.17
N TRP A 104 -9.68 -16.78 -16.72
CA TRP A 104 -10.75 -16.99 -17.68
C TRP A 104 -10.40 -16.34 -19.02
N ARG A 105 -10.64 -17.05 -20.13
CA ARG A 105 -10.59 -16.42 -21.46
C ARG A 105 -11.90 -15.71 -21.73
N LEU A 106 -11.87 -14.59 -22.45
CA LEU A 106 -13.06 -13.86 -22.88
C LEU A 106 -14.03 -14.76 -23.63
N ALA A 107 -13.53 -15.67 -24.48
CA ALA A 107 -14.34 -16.66 -25.19
C ALA A 107 -15.14 -17.60 -24.25
N ASP A 108 -14.60 -17.92 -23.07
CA ASP A 108 -15.24 -18.78 -22.06
C ASP A 108 -16.08 -17.98 -21.07
N ALA A 109 -15.71 -16.72 -20.83
CA ALA A 109 -16.32 -15.82 -19.86
C ALA A 109 -17.53 -15.05 -20.40
N ARG A 110 -17.59 -14.80 -21.72
CA ARG A 110 -18.62 -13.96 -22.34
C ARG A 110 -20.01 -14.48 -22.04
N SER A 111 -20.92 -13.55 -21.71
CA SER A 111 -22.30 -13.85 -21.33
C SER A 111 -22.47 -14.72 -20.06
N ARG A 112 -21.41 -14.90 -19.25
CA ARG A 112 -21.53 -15.44 -17.89
C ARG A 112 -21.79 -14.33 -16.88
N PRO A 113 -22.52 -14.60 -15.77
CA PRO A 113 -22.63 -13.68 -14.66
C PRO A 113 -21.24 -13.30 -14.14
N TYR A 114 -20.98 -12.02 -13.96
CA TYR A 114 -19.62 -11.55 -13.68
C TYR A 114 -19.05 -12.13 -12.36
N GLY A 115 -19.89 -12.41 -11.36
CA GLY A 115 -19.50 -13.04 -10.09
C GLY A 115 -18.98 -14.48 -10.20
N GLU A 116 -19.21 -15.19 -11.31
CA GLU A 116 -18.55 -16.48 -11.57
C GLU A 116 -17.07 -16.29 -11.98
N VAL A 117 -16.81 -15.21 -12.72
CA VAL A 117 -15.52 -14.90 -13.37
C VAL A 117 -14.62 -14.08 -12.45
N PHE A 118 -15.20 -13.11 -11.74
CA PHE A 118 -14.50 -12.15 -10.88
C PHE A 118 -14.89 -12.37 -9.41
N ARG A 119 -14.18 -13.30 -8.77
CA ARG A 119 -14.44 -13.73 -7.39
C ARG A 119 -13.49 -13.03 -6.43
N VAL A 120 -14.01 -12.16 -5.56
CA VAL A 120 -13.20 -11.39 -4.61
C VAL A 120 -13.57 -11.72 -3.17
N ALA A 121 -12.56 -11.83 -2.32
CA ALA A 121 -12.69 -12.00 -0.88
C ALA A 121 -11.89 -10.96 -0.10
N ASP A 122 -12.25 -10.78 1.17
CA ASP A 122 -11.46 -10.03 2.12
C ASP A 122 -10.16 -10.80 2.45
N GLY A 123 -9.01 -10.18 2.24
CA GLY A 123 -7.70 -10.82 2.41
C GLY A 123 -7.31 -11.15 3.85
N THR A 124 -8.08 -10.70 4.86
CA THR A 124 -7.81 -10.96 6.28
C THR A 124 -8.65 -12.13 6.81
N THR A 125 -9.91 -12.19 6.41
CA THR A 125 -10.92 -13.16 6.87
C THR A 125 -11.14 -14.31 5.89
N GLY A 126 -10.73 -14.15 4.63
CA GLY A 126 -10.99 -15.09 3.54
C GLY A 126 -12.46 -15.16 3.10
N GLN A 127 -13.33 -14.29 3.64
CA GLN A 127 -14.76 -14.30 3.31
C GLN A 127 -15.01 -13.58 1.97
N PRO A 128 -15.84 -14.15 1.06
CA PRO A 128 -16.27 -13.46 -0.15
C PRO A 128 -16.93 -12.12 0.16
N HIS A 129 -16.66 -11.09 -0.64
CA HIS A 129 -17.39 -9.84 -0.50
C HIS A 129 -18.85 -10.02 -0.95
N ALA A 130 -19.78 -9.62 -0.08
CA ALA A 130 -21.22 -9.67 -0.37
C ALA A 130 -21.72 -8.50 -1.23
N CYS A 131 -20.87 -7.51 -1.52
CA CYS A 131 -21.21 -6.37 -2.37
C CYS A 131 -20.79 -6.63 -3.82
N GLU A 132 -21.66 -6.22 -4.74
CA GLU A 132 -21.45 -6.39 -6.18
C GLU A 132 -21.20 -5.02 -6.83
N PRO A 133 -19.95 -4.51 -6.85
CA PRO A 133 -19.67 -3.10 -7.15
C PRO A 133 -20.01 -2.70 -8.59
N LEU A 134 -19.91 -3.64 -9.53
CA LEU A 134 -20.31 -3.44 -10.93
C LEU A 134 -21.83 -3.26 -11.08
N LEU A 135 -22.65 -4.04 -10.38
CA LEU A 135 -24.10 -3.84 -10.38
C LEU A 135 -24.51 -2.57 -9.61
N LEU A 136 -23.83 -2.25 -8.51
CA LEU A 136 -24.06 -1.02 -7.76
C LEU A 136 -23.72 0.23 -8.61
N ALA A 137 -22.67 0.17 -9.44
CA ALA A 137 -22.32 1.25 -10.37
C ALA A 137 -23.43 1.54 -11.39
N ILE A 138 -24.03 0.48 -11.95
CA ILE A 138 -25.21 0.57 -12.84
C ILE A 138 -26.41 1.14 -12.07
N ALA A 139 -26.79 0.51 -10.95
CA ALA A 139 -28.01 0.82 -10.21
C ALA A 139 -28.03 2.24 -9.60
N HIS A 140 -26.86 2.79 -9.26
CA HIS A 140 -26.75 4.11 -8.64
C HIS A 140 -26.14 5.19 -9.54
N ASN A 141 -25.75 4.85 -10.77
CA ASN A 141 -25.04 5.73 -11.71
C ASN A 141 -23.84 6.45 -11.06
N LYS A 142 -22.98 5.69 -10.38
CA LYS A 142 -21.88 6.19 -9.56
C LYS A 142 -20.64 5.32 -9.67
N THR A 143 -19.49 5.89 -9.38
CA THR A 143 -18.25 5.14 -9.22
C THR A 143 -18.19 4.45 -7.87
N PHE A 144 -17.57 3.27 -7.86
CA PHE A 144 -17.34 2.45 -6.66
C PHE A 144 -15.92 1.87 -6.70
N SER A 145 -15.49 1.32 -5.57
CA SER A 145 -14.29 0.50 -5.44
C SER A 145 -14.56 -0.61 -4.43
N LEU A 146 -13.81 -1.70 -4.49
CA LEU A 146 -13.83 -2.73 -3.47
C LEU A 146 -13.27 -2.20 -2.14
N PRO A 147 -13.54 -2.90 -1.01
CA PRO A 147 -12.90 -2.60 0.27
C PRO A 147 -11.36 -2.71 0.19
N PRO A 148 -10.62 -1.97 1.03
CA PRO A 148 -9.19 -2.20 1.22
C PRO A 148 -8.88 -3.66 1.57
N ASN A 149 -7.68 -4.14 1.21
CA ASN A 149 -7.24 -5.53 1.41
C ASN A 149 -8.05 -6.61 0.66
N SER A 150 -8.81 -6.23 -0.37
CA SER A 150 -9.43 -7.18 -1.31
C SER A 150 -8.40 -8.09 -1.99
N VAL A 151 -8.75 -9.37 -2.17
CA VAL A 151 -8.00 -10.36 -2.96
C VAL A 151 -8.88 -11.00 -4.04
N LEU A 152 -8.37 -11.05 -5.27
CA LEU A 152 -9.00 -11.75 -6.39
C LEU A 152 -8.62 -13.23 -6.33
N ILE A 153 -9.60 -14.11 -6.43
CA ILE A 153 -9.42 -15.58 -6.45
C ILE A 153 -9.51 -16.06 -7.90
N ARG A 154 -8.34 -16.30 -8.50
CA ARG A 154 -8.20 -16.84 -9.86
C ARG A 154 -8.95 -18.15 -10.02
N ARG A 155 -9.32 -18.51 -11.26
CA ARG A 155 -10.10 -19.72 -11.59
C ARG A 155 -9.58 -21.01 -10.94
N ASP A 156 -8.27 -21.17 -10.82
CA ASP A 156 -7.55 -22.30 -10.21
C ASP A 156 -7.35 -22.21 -8.69
N GLY A 157 -7.85 -21.15 -8.05
CA GLY A 157 -7.79 -20.94 -6.59
C GLY A 157 -6.60 -20.12 -6.11
N VAL A 158 -5.68 -19.70 -6.99
CA VAL A 158 -4.59 -18.79 -6.62
C VAL A 158 -5.17 -17.40 -6.29
N ALA A 159 -4.85 -16.86 -5.13
CA ALA A 159 -5.27 -15.52 -4.72
C ALA A 159 -4.19 -14.48 -5.00
N CYS A 160 -4.57 -13.32 -5.54
CA CYS A 160 -3.68 -12.14 -5.66
C CYS A 160 -4.33 -10.90 -5.04
N ALA A 161 -3.50 -10.02 -4.48
CA ALA A 161 -3.93 -8.78 -3.86
C ALA A 161 -4.28 -7.74 -4.93
N ILE A 162 -5.51 -7.23 -4.95
CA ILE A 162 -5.95 -6.26 -5.97
C ILE A 162 -6.30 -4.88 -5.39
N GLU A 163 -6.25 -3.89 -6.28
CA GLU A 163 -6.92 -2.59 -6.18
C GLU A 163 -7.74 -2.39 -7.44
N ASP A 164 -8.90 -1.75 -7.33
CA ASP A 164 -9.85 -1.55 -8.43
C ASP A 164 -10.46 -0.14 -8.47
N SER A 165 -11.11 0.17 -9.58
CA SER A 165 -12.00 1.30 -9.77
C SER A 165 -13.12 0.89 -10.73
N VAL A 166 -14.37 1.15 -10.33
CA VAL A 166 -15.57 0.78 -11.07
C VAL A 166 -16.35 2.02 -11.49
N ALA A 167 -16.80 2.07 -12.74
CA ALA A 167 -17.63 3.13 -13.29
C ALA A 167 -18.75 2.58 -14.20
N PRO A 168 -19.94 3.21 -14.23
CA PRO A 168 -20.96 2.90 -15.24
C PRO A 168 -20.48 3.32 -16.64
N ILE A 169 -20.96 2.62 -17.66
CA ILE A 169 -20.76 2.94 -19.08
C ILE A 169 -22.04 3.61 -19.59
N HIS A 170 -21.91 4.78 -20.21
CA HIS A 170 -23.03 5.53 -20.78
C HIS A 170 -23.06 5.45 -22.31
N GLU A 171 -24.26 5.33 -22.86
CA GLU A 171 -24.53 5.54 -24.27
C GLU A 171 -24.63 7.04 -24.61
N PRO A 172 -24.56 7.44 -25.90
CA PRO A 172 -24.67 8.83 -26.32
C PRO A 172 -26.00 9.53 -25.95
N ASP A 173 -27.04 8.77 -25.62
CA ASP A 173 -28.34 9.29 -25.14
C ASP A 173 -28.39 9.48 -23.61
N GLY A 174 -27.32 9.13 -22.89
CA GLY A 174 -27.22 9.22 -21.43
C GLY A 174 -27.80 8.01 -20.67
N SER A 175 -28.29 6.97 -21.37
CA SER A 175 -28.65 5.69 -20.75
C SER A 175 -27.39 4.91 -20.33
N ILE A 176 -27.54 3.97 -19.40
CA ILE A 176 -26.45 3.11 -18.91
C ILE A 176 -26.53 1.78 -19.66
N SER A 177 -25.48 1.42 -20.42
CA SER A 177 -25.40 0.14 -21.14
C SER A 177 -24.64 -0.95 -20.38
N GLY A 178 -23.95 -0.59 -19.30
CA GLY A 178 -23.21 -1.54 -18.45
C GLY A 178 -22.29 -0.85 -17.46
N ALA A 179 -21.23 -1.53 -17.05
CA ALA A 179 -20.18 -0.96 -16.21
C ALA A 179 -18.80 -1.54 -16.57
N VAL A 180 -17.76 -0.75 -16.31
CA VAL A 180 -16.35 -1.12 -16.46
C VAL A 180 -15.70 -1.14 -15.08
N MET A 181 -14.85 -2.15 -14.86
CA MET A 181 -13.90 -2.21 -13.76
C MET A 181 -12.49 -2.24 -14.35
N VAL A 182 -11.64 -1.35 -13.85
CA VAL A 182 -10.19 -1.44 -14.02
C VAL A 182 -9.62 -1.93 -12.71
N PHE A 183 -8.79 -2.97 -12.74
CA PHE A 183 -8.15 -3.54 -11.55
C PHE A 183 -6.71 -3.96 -11.83
N ARG A 184 -5.89 -4.03 -10.79
CA ARG A 184 -4.45 -4.35 -10.96
C ARG A 184 -3.93 -5.23 -9.84
N ASP A 185 -2.96 -6.08 -10.17
CA ASP A 185 -2.23 -6.86 -9.17
C ASP A 185 -1.28 -5.94 -8.39
N THR A 186 -1.49 -5.89 -7.08
CA THR A 186 -0.68 -5.13 -6.13
C THR A 186 0.17 -6.03 -5.25
N SER A 187 0.16 -7.35 -5.45
CA SER A 187 0.89 -8.33 -4.63
C SER A 187 2.39 -8.03 -4.60
N ALA A 188 3.01 -7.74 -5.74
CA ALA A 188 4.42 -7.37 -5.82
C ALA A 188 4.70 -6.02 -5.13
N ALA A 189 3.82 -5.03 -5.28
CA ALA A 189 3.96 -3.72 -4.65
C ALA A 189 3.78 -3.77 -3.13
N ARG A 190 2.81 -4.55 -2.63
CA ARG A 190 2.58 -4.81 -1.20
C ARG A 190 3.78 -5.57 -0.62
N ALA A 191 4.21 -6.68 -1.23
CA ALA A 191 5.37 -7.42 -0.77
C ALA A 191 6.67 -6.58 -0.77
N ALA A 192 6.88 -5.72 -1.78
CA ALA A 192 8.01 -4.79 -1.80
C ALA A 192 7.91 -3.72 -0.70
N LYS A 193 6.71 -3.18 -0.44
CA LYS A 193 6.45 -2.23 0.66
C LYS A 193 6.72 -2.89 2.02
N ASP A 194 6.21 -4.09 2.25
CA ASP A 194 6.37 -4.82 3.50
C ASP A 194 7.85 -5.18 3.73
N ARG A 195 8.56 -5.61 2.66
CA ARG A 195 10.01 -5.82 2.67
C ARG A 195 10.78 -4.54 3.02
N LEU A 196 10.40 -3.38 2.45
CA LEU A 196 11.02 -2.08 2.77
C LEU A 196 10.74 -1.65 4.20
N SER A 197 9.50 -1.79 4.69
CA SER A 197 9.15 -1.53 6.08
C SER A 197 9.92 -2.42 7.05
N HIS A 198 10.06 -3.72 6.73
CA HIS A 198 10.84 -4.65 7.53
C HIS A 198 12.32 -4.25 7.57
N LEU A 199 12.94 -3.98 6.43
CA LEU A 199 14.34 -3.52 6.33
C LEU A 199 14.59 -2.17 7.01
N ALA A 200 13.60 -1.28 7.05
CA ALA A 200 13.68 -0.01 7.78
C ALA A 200 13.64 -0.19 9.31
N GLN A 201 13.17 -1.33 9.81
CA GLN A 201 12.89 -1.58 11.23
C GLN A 201 13.68 -2.75 11.84
N HIS A 202 14.33 -3.59 11.04
CA HIS A 202 15.10 -4.76 11.49
C HIS A 202 16.55 -4.75 10.98
N ASP A 203 17.43 -5.41 11.73
CA ASP A 203 18.84 -5.60 11.43
C ASP A 203 18.99 -6.71 10.37
N PHE A 204 19.71 -6.41 9.30
CA PHE A 204 19.82 -7.27 8.12
C PHE A 204 20.50 -8.63 8.39
N LEU A 205 21.29 -8.74 9.47
CA LEU A 205 22.06 -9.95 9.79
C LEU A 205 21.28 -10.89 10.71
N THR A 206 20.64 -10.31 11.73
CA THR A 206 20.03 -11.06 12.85
C THR A 206 18.50 -11.12 12.78
N ASP A 207 17.88 -10.35 11.88
CA ASP A 207 16.42 -10.15 11.76
C ASP A 207 15.76 -9.57 13.03
N LEU A 208 16.55 -9.16 14.02
CA LEU A 208 16.07 -8.47 15.21
C LEU A 208 15.67 -7.03 14.89
N PRO A 209 14.74 -6.43 15.65
CA PRO A 209 14.55 -4.99 15.72
C PRO A 209 15.86 -4.18 15.70
N ASN A 210 15.92 -3.16 14.85
CA ASN A 210 17.07 -2.27 14.73
C ASN A 210 16.99 -1.08 15.72
N PRO A 211 17.97 -0.16 15.75
CA PRO A 211 17.95 1.02 16.63
C PRO A 211 16.70 1.89 16.50
N VAL A 212 16.04 1.94 15.34
CA VAL A 212 14.81 2.74 15.14
C VAL A 212 13.65 2.07 15.86
N LEU A 213 13.42 0.78 15.62
CA LEU A 213 12.28 0.05 16.20
C LEU A 213 12.41 -0.13 17.72
N ILE A 214 13.61 -0.31 18.27
CA ILE A 214 13.78 -0.43 19.73
C ILE A 214 13.51 0.90 20.45
N ASN A 215 13.93 2.04 19.88
CA ASN A 215 13.67 3.36 20.47
C ASN A 215 12.17 3.70 20.47
N ASP A 216 11.46 3.37 19.38
CA ASP A 216 10.00 3.47 19.32
C ASP A 216 9.32 2.61 20.39
N ARG A 217 9.68 1.32 20.48
CA ARG A 217 9.12 0.40 21.49
C ARG A 217 9.42 0.83 22.93
N ILE A 218 10.63 1.31 23.23
CA ILE A 218 10.96 1.88 24.56
C ILE A 218 10.09 3.12 24.84
N THR A 219 9.91 4.00 23.86
CA THR A 219 9.08 5.21 24.01
C THR A 219 7.60 4.85 24.28
N GLN A 220 7.06 3.87 23.56
CA GLN A 220 5.71 3.34 23.78
C GLN A 220 5.57 2.67 25.15
N ALA A 221 6.57 1.87 25.55
CA ALA A 221 6.58 1.22 26.85
C ALA A 221 6.66 2.24 28.00
N ILE A 222 7.46 3.31 27.89
CA ILE A 222 7.50 4.42 28.85
C ILE A 222 6.13 5.10 28.96
N ALA A 223 5.46 5.36 27.83
CA ALA A 223 4.14 5.97 27.83
C ALA A 223 3.07 5.08 28.50
N ARG A 224 3.15 3.77 28.28
CA ARG A 224 2.31 2.76 28.97
C ARG A 224 2.63 2.71 30.47
N ALA A 225 3.91 2.55 30.83
CA ALA A 225 4.39 2.47 32.21
C ALA A 225 3.95 3.69 33.03
N ARG A 226 4.11 4.91 32.48
CA ARG A 226 3.64 6.16 33.09
C ARG A 226 2.12 6.21 33.31
N ARG A 227 1.33 5.58 32.44
CA ARG A 227 -0.14 5.56 32.54
C ARG A 227 -0.65 4.60 33.63
N TYR A 228 0.09 3.53 33.90
CA TYR A 228 -0.32 2.46 34.81
C TYR A 228 0.52 2.38 36.10
N ASP A 229 1.41 3.36 36.33
CA ASP A 229 2.37 3.42 37.44
C ASP A 229 3.23 2.14 37.55
N GLN A 230 3.76 1.71 36.41
CA GLN A 230 4.59 0.50 36.28
C GLN A 230 6.06 0.87 36.00
N SER A 231 6.95 -0.09 36.23
CA SER A 231 8.37 0.00 35.87
C SER A 231 8.68 -0.85 34.63
N LEU A 232 9.73 -0.46 33.91
CA LEU A 232 10.33 -1.24 32.82
C LEU A 232 11.85 -1.20 32.95
N ALA A 233 12.54 -2.11 32.26
CA ALA A 233 14.00 -2.17 32.25
C ALA A 233 14.55 -2.18 30.83
N VAL A 234 15.66 -1.46 30.62
CA VAL A 234 16.49 -1.52 29.42
C VAL A 234 17.82 -2.17 29.81
N LEU A 235 18.12 -3.31 29.21
CA LEU A 235 19.38 -4.02 29.35
C LEU A 235 20.22 -3.71 28.11
N PHE A 236 21.37 -3.08 28.28
CA PHE A 236 22.37 -2.89 27.23
C PHE A 236 23.42 -3.98 27.37
N MET A 237 23.75 -4.67 26.28
CA MET A 237 24.60 -5.85 26.27
C MET A 237 25.68 -5.72 25.19
N ASP A 238 26.85 -6.28 25.47
CA ASP A 238 27.95 -6.41 24.54
C ASP A 238 28.64 -7.77 24.72
N LEU A 239 29.06 -8.38 23.61
CA LEU A 239 29.75 -9.68 23.61
C LEU A 239 31.24 -9.53 23.89
N ASP A 240 31.67 -10.05 25.03
CA ASP A 240 33.05 -9.95 25.47
C ASP A 240 34.00 -10.62 24.47
N HIS A 241 35.04 -9.89 24.07
CA HIS A 241 36.11 -10.35 23.17
C HIS A 241 35.66 -10.77 21.76
N PHE A 242 34.44 -10.43 21.31
CA PHE A 242 33.94 -10.75 19.96
C PHE A 242 34.88 -10.30 18.83
N LYS A 243 35.53 -9.14 18.95
CA LYS A 243 36.55 -8.70 18.00
C LYS A 243 37.67 -9.74 17.81
N ALA A 244 38.15 -10.39 18.87
CA ALA A 244 39.22 -11.39 18.75
C ALA A 244 38.76 -12.64 17.96
N ILE A 245 37.46 -12.96 17.97
CA ILE A 245 36.87 -14.02 17.16
C ILE A 245 36.87 -13.61 15.68
N ASN A 246 36.46 -12.39 15.35
CA ASN A 246 36.55 -11.87 13.97
C ASN A 246 37.99 -11.83 13.46
N ASP A 247 38.92 -11.34 14.27
CA ASP A 247 40.33 -11.22 13.91
C ASP A 247 41.00 -12.61 13.72
N SER A 248 40.49 -13.67 14.37
CA SER A 248 41.07 -15.03 14.32
C SER A 248 40.38 -16.00 13.35
N LEU A 249 39.06 -15.91 13.20
CA LEU A 249 38.22 -16.84 12.42
C LEU A 249 37.49 -16.17 11.25
N GLY A 250 37.59 -14.85 11.11
CA GLY A 250 36.98 -14.07 10.04
C GLY A 250 35.54 -13.65 10.31
N HIS A 251 35.12 -12.56 9.67
CA HIS A 251 33.79 -11.95 9.86
C HIS A 251 32.62 -12.90 9.59
N ALA A 252 32.72 -13.83 8.63
CA ALA A 252 31.64 -14.78 8.35
C ALA A 252 31.32 -15.71 9.54
N VAL A 253 32.33 -16.07 10.35
CA VAL A 253 32.14 -16.86 11.57
C VAL A 253 31.55 -15.99 12.68
N GLY A 254 31.99 -14.73 12.81
CA GLY A 254 31.41 -13.77 13.74
C GLY A 254 29.95 -13.44 13.44
N ASP A 255 29.59 -13.29 12.16
CA ASP A 255 28.22 -13.03 11.71
C ASP A 255 27.26 -14.18 12.09
N GLN A 256 27.69 -15.42 11.88
CA GLN A 256 26.93 -16.60 12.33
C GLN A 256 26.85 -16.72 13.86
N LEU A 257 27.90 -16.31 14.58
CA LEU A 257 27.88 -16.23 16.04
C LEU A 257 26.87 -15.19 16.53
N LEU A 258 26.81 -14.01 15.90
CA LEU A 258 25.80 -12.98 16.21
C LEU A 258 24.37 -13.47 15.93
N GLN A 259 24.15 -14.22 14.85
CA GLN A 259 22.86 -14.88 14.59
C GLN A 259 22.51 -15.91 15.68
N SER A 260 23.49 -16.71 16.11
CA SER A 260 23.31 -17.70 17.18
C SER A 260 23.00 -17.04 18.54
N VAL A 261 23.66 -15.92 18.86
CA VAL A 261 23.36 -15.09 20.03
C VAL A 261 21.97 -14.47 19.93
N ALA A 262 21.62 -13.87 18.79
CA ALA A 262 20.30 -13.26 18.57
C ALA A 262 19.15 -14.26 18.81
N LEU A 263 19.24 -15.47 18.24
CA LEU A 263 18.28 -16.54 18.47
C LEU A 263 18.20 -16.94 19.95
N ARG A 264 19.35 -17.01 20.63
CA ARG A 264 19.41 -17.40 22.05
C ARG A 264 18.84 -16.31 22.97
N LEU A 265 19.04 -15.04 22.65
CA LEU A 265 18.41 -13.92 23.36
C LEU A 265 16.89 -13.97 23.20
N SER A 266 16.39 -14.04 21.97
CA SER A 266 14.95 -14.02 21.68
C SER A 266 14.19 -15.22 22.26
N THR A 267 14.82 -16.38 22.38
CA THR A 267 14.24 -17.57 23.03
C THR A 267 14.27 -17.52 24.56
N ASN A 268 15.00 -16.59 25.16
CA ASN A 268 15.13 -16.45 26.61
C ASN A 268 14.37 -15.26 27.22
N VAL A 269 13.70 -14.43 26.41
CA VAL A 269 12.80 -13.35 26.88
C VAL A 269 11.33 -13.70 26.62
N ARG A 270 10.39 -12.90 27.12
CA ARG A 270 8.95 -13.10 26.88
C ARG A 270 8.55 -12.49 25.53
N ALA A 271 7.42 -12.93 24.97
CA ALA A 271 6.87 -12.33 23.74
C ALA A 271 6.46 -10.85 23.88
N SER A 272 6.30 -10.35 25.12
CA SER A 272 6.10 -8.93 25.45
C SER A 272 7.38 -8.10 25.40
N ASP A 273 8.53 -8.76 25.54
CA ASP A 273 9.84 -8.12 25.61
C ASP A 273 10.38 -7.90 24.20
N THR A 274 11.46 -7.14 24.06
CA THR A 274 12.07 -6.93 22.75
C THR A 274 13.58 -7.04 22.84
N VAL A 275 14.16 -7.94 22.03
CA VAL A 275 15.59 -7.97 21.74
C VAL A 275 15.85 -7.15 20.48
N SER A 276 16.92 -6.37 20.48
CA SER A 276 17.37 -5.56 19.36
C SER A 276 18.88 -5.69 19.20
N ARG A 277 19.37 -5.66 17.95
CA ARG A 277 20.79 -5.46 17.67
C ARG A 277 21.02 -3.98 17.39
N LYS A 278 21.90 -3.34 18.15
CA LYS A 278 22.26 -1.92 17.96
C LYS A 278 23.28 -1.75 16.83
N GLY A 279 24.22 -2.69 16.71
CA GLY A 279 25.27 -2.74 15.71
C GLY A 279 26.48 -3.50 16.25
N GLY A 280 27.32 -4.06 15.37
CA GLY A 280 28.48 -4.84 15.80
C GLY A 280 28.07 -6.03 16.69
N ASP A 281 28.63 -6.06 17.90
CA ASP A 281 28.42 -6.98 19.02
C ASP A 281 27.43 -6.46 20.09
N GLU A 282 26.85 -5.28 19.90
CA GLU A 282 25.94 -4.64 20.86
C GLU A 282 24.48 -5.04 20.66
N PHE A 283 23.83 -5.44 21.74
CA PHE A 283 22.40 -5.78 21.82
C PHE A 283 21.70 -4.93 22.88
N VAL A 284 20.41 -4.64 22.66
CA VAL A 284 19.54 -3.96 23.62
C VAL A 284 18.32 -4.83 23.87
N VAL A 285 17.99 -5.09 25.12
CA VAL A 285 16.78 -5.82 25.53
C VAL A 285 15.87 -4.90 26.34
N LEU A 286 14.64 -4.71 25.88
CA LEU A 286 13.56 -4.06 26.63
C LEU A 286 12.74 -5.14 27.34
N LEU A 287 12.71 -5.09 28.66
CA LEU A 287 11.73 -5.80 29.49
C LEU A 287 10.57 -4.83 29.71
N ALA A 288 9.46 -5.06 29.00
CA ALA A 288 8.41 -4.06 28.84
C ALA A 288 7.60 -3.79 30.13
N GLU A 289 7.68 -4.72 31.10
CA GLU A 289 6.99 -4.66 32.39
C GLU A 289 7.78 -5.48 33.42
N ILE A 290 8.19 -4.84 34.51
CA ILE A 290 8.80 -5.47 35.68
C ILE A 290 8.06 -5.04 36.95
N ALA A 291 7.98 -5.92 37.95
CA ALA A 291 7.43 -5.59 39.26
C ALA A 291 8.52 -4.95 40.15
N HIS A 292 9.73 -5.52 40.12
CA HIS A 292 10.87 -5.08 40.92
C HIS A 292 12.16 -5.06 40.10
N ALA A 293 13.21 -4.36 40.57
CA ALA A 293 14.49 -4.27 39.85
C ALA A 293 15.16 -5.65 39.73
N GLU A 294 14.92 -6.52 40.69
CA GLU A 294 15.37 -7.90 40.77
C GLU A 294 14.87 -8.75 39.59
N ASP A 295 13.71 -8.45 39.01
CA ASP A 295 13.21 -9.12 37.78
C ASP A 295 14.17 -8.91 36.59
N ALA A 296 14.74 -7.69 36.50
CA ALA A 296 15.72 -7.35 35.48
C ALA A 296 17.08 -8.00 35.76
N ALA A 297 17.49 -8.11 37.03
CA ALA A 297 18.70 -8.84 37.43
C ALA A 297 18.59 -10.35 37.11
N LEU A 298 17.48 -11.00 37.49
CA LEU A 298 17.20 -12.40 37.18
C LEU A 298 17.21 -12.65 35.67
N THR A 299 16.62 -11.74 34.89
CA THR A 299 16.64 -11.83 33.43
C THR A 299 18.05 -11.64 32.87
N ALA A 300 18.82 -10.67 33.36
CA ALA A 300 20.21 -10.47 32.95
C ALA A 300 21.10 -11.70 33.26
N GLN A 301 20.99 -12.27 34.46
CA GLN A 301 21.69 -13.51 34.85
C GLN A 301 21.32 -14.68 33.93
N LYS A 302 20.03 -14.86 33.64
CA LYS A 302 19.54 -15.88 32.70
C LYS A 302 20.14 -15.71 31.31
N LEU A 303 20.19 -14.47 30.78
CA LEU A 303 20.75 -14.18 29.46
C LEU A 303 22.28 -14.42 29.42
N ILE A 304 23.01 -14.03 30.47
CA ILE A 304 24.47 -14.30 30.59
C ILE A 304 24.73 -15.81 30.61
N ALA A 305 24.02 -16.55 31.46
CA ALA A 305 24.16 -18.01 31.56
C ALA A 305 23.79 -18.72 30.24
N ALA A 306 22.77 -18.25 29.54
CA ALA A 306 22.41 -18.76 28.23
C ALA A 306 23.52 -18.49 27.20
N ILE A 307 24.02 -17.26 27.09
CA ILE A 307 25.09 -16.89 26.14
C ILE A 307 26.38 -17.68 26.40
N ALA A 308 26.73 -17.94 27.67
CA ALA A 308 27.92 -18.70 28.04
C ALA A 308 27.92 -20.17 27.55
N MET A 309 26.78 -20.73 27.12
CA MET A 309 26.74 -22.07 26.50
C MET A 309 27.44 -22.07 25.13
N ALA A 310 27.94 -23.24 24.70
CA ALA A 310 28.59 -23.37 23.40
C ALA A 310 27.68 -22.96 22.22
N HIS A 311 28.26 -22.28 21.25
CA HIS A 311 27.65 -21.89 19.98
C HIS A 311 28.24 -22.74 18.86
N PRO A 312 27.51 -23.73 18.30
CA PRO A 312 27.96 -24.51 17.16
C PRO A 312 27.88 -23.67 15.88
N VAL A 313 29.02 -23.23 15.37
CA VAL A 313 29.14 -22.25 14.27
C VAL A 313 30.25 -22.68 13.31
N SER A 314 29.93 -22.92 12.03
CA SER A 314 30.89 -23.35 11.00
C SER A 314 31.82 -24.51 11.40
N GLY A 315 31.33 -25.46 12.21
CA GLY A 315 32.11 -26.60 12.71
C GLY A 315 32.97 -26.32 13.95
N HIS A 316 32.92 -25.10 14.50
CA HIS A 316 33.53 -24.73 15.79
C HIS A 316 32.49 -24.74 16.91
N GLU A 317 32.90 -25.10 18.13
CA GLU A 317 32.15 -24.77 19.35
C GLU A 317 32.73 -23.49 19.96
N LEU A 318 32.11 -22.35 19.66
CA LEU A 318 32.54 -21.07 20.22
C LEU A 318 31.91 -20.85 21.60
N ARG A 319 32.66 -20.27 22.52
CA ARG A 319 32.14 -19.80 23.82
C ARG A 319 32.45 -18.32 23.95
N VAL A 320 31.42 -17.54 24.25
CA VAL A 320 31.50 -16.10 24.52
C VAL A 320 30.80 -15.80 25.83
N THR A 321 31.23 -14.72 26.47
CA THR A 321 30.51 -14.14 27.61
C THR A 321 29.90 -12.81 27.20
N ALA A 322 29.04 -12.25 28.03
CA ALA A 322 28.44 -10.95 27.80
C ALA A 322 28.54 -10.07 29.04
N SER A 323 28.84 -8.79 28.81
CA SER A 323 28.73 -7.74 29.82
C SER A 323 27.38 -7.02 29.65
N ILE A 324 26.60 -6.90 30.72
CA ILE A 324 25.27 -6.26 30.70
C ILE A 324 25.26 -5.01 31.60
N GLY A 325 24.55 -3.98 31.18
CA GLY A 325 24.15 -2.84 32.00
C GLY A 325 22.63 -2.69 32.03
N ILE A 326 22.07 -2.35 33.18
CA ILE A 326 20.62 -2.28 33.41
C ILE A 326 20.23 -0.86 33.80
N GLY A 327 19.32 -0.24 33.04
CA GLY A 327 18.65 1.02 33.38
C GLY A 327 17.16 0.79 33.65
N ILE A 328 16.67 1.30 34.77
CA ILE A 328 15.28 1.13 35.24
C ILE A 328 14.48 2.43 35.04
N TYR A 329 13.30 2.34 34.43
CA TYR A 329 12.34 3.45 34.41
C TYR A 329 11.49 3.44 35.70
N PRO A 330 11.22 4.60 36.34
CA PRO A 330 11.66 5.95 35.98
C PRO A 330 13.00 6.37 36.61
N LEU A 331 13.64 5.51 37.41
CA LEU A 331 14.79 5.83 38.27
C LEU A 331 16.02 6.35 37.50
N ASP A 332 16.42 5.65 36.43
CA ASP A 332 17.65 5.91 35.67
C ASP A 332 17.41 6.73 34.39
N GLY A 333 16.18 7.19 34.17
CA GLY A 333 15.78 7.96 32.99
C GLY A 333 14.27 7.98 32.78
N THR A 334 13.75 9.03 32.12
CA THR A 334 12.30 9.19 31.83
C THR A 334 11.97 9.23 30.33
N ASP A 335 12.98 9.03 29.48
CA ASP A 335 12.95 8.95 28.03
C ASP A 335 13.89 7.82 27.54
N ALA A 336 13.70 7.36 26.30
CA ALA A 336 14.44 6.23 25.75
C ALA A 336 15.96 6.49 25.64
N ALA A 337 16.37 7.69 25.24
CA ALA A 337 17.78 8.01 25.04
C ALA A 337 18.54 8.05 26.36
N THR A 338 17.94 8.62 27.41
CA THR A 338 18.52 8.62 28.77
C THR A 338 18.62 7.21 29.33
N LEU A 339 17.57 6.37 29.22
CA LEU A 339 17.61 4.99 29.72
C LEU A 339 18.68 4.14 29.01
N ILE A 340 18.75 4.21 27.67
CA ILE A 340 19.77 3.49 26.89
C ILE A 340 21.18 3.94 27.31
N LYS A 341 21.39 5.24 27.49
CA LYS A 341 22.69 5.81 27.93
C LYS A 341 23.06 5.38 29.36
N SER A 342 22.11 5.36 30.29
CA SER A 342 22.32 4.89 31.65
C SER A 342 22.68 3.39 31.68
N ALA A 343 22.00 2.58 30.87
CA ALA A 343 22.31 1.16 30.70
C ALA A 343 23.69 0.93 30.05
N ASP A 344 24.04 1.66 28.99
CA ASP A 344 25.37 1.62 28.35
C ASP A 344 26.50 1.96 29.34
N GLN A 345 26.34 3.01 30.14
CA GLN A 345 27.31 3.35 31.20
C GLN A 345 27.45 2.25 32.25
N ALA A 346 26.37 1.54 32.58
CA ALA A 346 26.42 0.41 33.49
C ALA A 346 27.10 -0.82 32.85
N MET A 347 26.89 -1.07 31.56
CA MET A 347 27.56 -2.13 30.79
C MET A 347 29.08 -1.86 30.71
N TYR A 348 29.47 -0.60 30.50
CA TYR A 348 30.87 -0.18 30.54
C TYR A 348 31.51 -0.45 31.91
N ARG A 349 30.77 -0.25 33.01
CA ARG A 349 31.24 -0.65 34.36
C ARG A 349 31.42 -2.16 34.45
N ALA A 350 30.44 -2.98 34.03
CA ALA A 350 30.55 -4.43 34.02
C ALA A 350 31.79 -4.93 33.24
N LYS A 351 32.13 -4.30 32.11
CA LYS A 351 33.38 -4.58 31.37
C LYS A 351 34.66 -4.30 32.17
N HIS A 352 34.63 -3.34 33.08
CA HIS A 352 35.80 -2.93 33.89
C HIS A 352 35.89 -3.67 35.23
N SER A 353 34.77 -4.12 35.80
CA SER A 353 34.72 -4.96 37.01
C SER A 353 34.91 -6.46 36.75
N GLY A 354 35.28 -6.86 35.52
CA GLY A 354 35.71 -8.23 35.21
C GLY A 354 35.02 -8.92 34.05
N ARG A 355 34.04 -8.28 33.38
CA ARG A 355 33.19 -8.86 32.32
C ARG A 355 32.29 -10.00 32.81
N ASN A 356 31.52 -10.63 31.92
CA ASN A 356 30.66 -11.78 32.22
C ASN A 356 29.69 -11.60 33.42
N HIS A 357 29.20 -10.38 33.64
CA HIS A 357 28.20 -10.07 34.66
C HIS A 357 27.34 -8.86 34.23
N TYR A 358 26.39 -8.48 35.09
CA TYR A 358 25.56 -7.31 34.89
C TYR A 358 25.85 -6.23 35.95
N CYS A 359 25.55 -4.98 35.63
CA CYS A 359 25.55 -3.86 36.59
C CYS A 359 24.28 -3.02 36.41
N PHE A 360 23.68 -2.53 37.48
CA PHE A 360 22.68 -1.47 37.42
C PHE A 360 23.32 -0.10 37.20
N ALA A 361 22.56 0.82 36.58
CA ALA A 361 22.86 2.22 36.43
C ALA A 361 22.90 2.95 37.79
N GLY A 362 21.87 2.77 38.63
CA GLY A 362 21.88 3.17 40.04
C GLY A 362 22.82 2.28 40.88
N THR A 363 23.82 2.90 41.53
CA THR A 363 24.83 2.18 42.32
C THR A 363 24.27 1.47 43.57
N ALA A 364 23.20 1.99 44.16
CA ALA A 364 22.56 1.40 45.34
C ALA A 364 21.91 0.04 45.06
N LEU A 365 21.42 -0.20 43.83
CA LEU A 365 20.78 -1.46 43.45
C LEU A 365 21.78 -2.63 43.34
N ASN A 366 23.05 -2.35 43.01
CA ASN A 366 24.09 -3.39 42.97
C ASN A 366 24.34 -3.99 44.36
N ALA A 367 24.42 -3.15 45.39
CA ALA A 367 24.71 -3.57 46.77
C ALA A 367 23.56 -4.35 47.43
N GLY A 368 22.31 -4.10 47.02
CA GLY A 368 21.14 -4.80 47.56
C GLY A 368 21.04 -6.27 47.12
N VAL A 369 21.47 -6.58 45.89
CA VAL A 369 21.36 -7.93 45.31
C VAL A 369 22.51 -8.85 45.76
N GLU A 370 23.73 -8.31 45.93
CA GLU A 370 24.87 -9.09 46.46
C GLU A 370 24.68 -9.51 47.93
N ALA A 371 23.87 -8.77 48.71
CA ALA A 371 23.60 -9.07 50.12
C ALA A 371 22.48 -10.12 50.34
N GLY A 372 21.81 -10.58 49.28
CA GLY A 372 20.69 -11.52 49.33
C GLY A 372 20.95 -12.88 48.66
N ALA A 373 22.20 -13.18 48.30
CA ALA A 373 22.63 -14.39 47.59
C ALA A 373 23.32 -15.41 48.51
#